data_AF-A0A962XU71-F1
#
_entry.id   AF-A0A962XU71-F1
#
_cell.length_a   1.000
_cell.length_b   1.000
_cell.length_c   1.000
_cell.angle_alpha   90.00
_cell.angle_beta   90.00
_cell.angle_gamma   90.00
#
_symmetry.space_group_name_H-M   'P 1'
#
loop_
_entity.id
_entity.type
_entity.pdbx_description
1 polymer ?
#
loop_
_entity_poly.entity_id
_entity_poly.type
_entity_poly.pdbx_seq_one_letter_code
_entity_poly.pdbx_strand_id
1 'polypeptide(L)'
;MGIGPVTACAAAAATWGSMAMAGDDDSINLRLRGSIEKQDEPAAWRAGDSELGITVKARERVVLAATRAGGSDVHISDLSPDTVACVEYADGFKLWTRVDDLRHEFATPVSAGRGGGDGIEWEIGAYAGAPARSRGAAKRVIQALEFFDVDVAGKAAGGLAGWFEKRQLHDGEAGLYRVDLADEGRMVRQRGAVGSADKPLLLFLHGTASSTAGSFGKLWAEGGRVHNEALAALVDRYGRDVYAFEHRSLTESPIDNAYELAGRLPDGAELHLVSHSRGGLIGELLCLGERKGGIDVLDERTLDRLFSQADLSDLLGRSKVDKSWYAQQRETFVKLLRRLDEKAFKVRRFVRVACPARGTTLASARLDRWLSVLEHFGASAFVGDAIYFLLEVVKRRTDPRTLPGLEAMMPQSALVRLLNHPRLSVR
;
A
#
# COMPACT_ATOMS: atom_id res chain seq x y z
N MET A 1 8.24 31.48 49.00
CA MET A 1 8.18 30.07 48.58
C MET A 1 8.34 30.02 47.07
N GLY A 2 9.59 29.97 46.59
CA GLY A 2 9.93 29.83 45.18
C GLY A 2 10.38 28.39 44.92
N ILE A 3 9.85 27.75 43.90
CA ILE A 3 10.18 26.37 43.51
C ILE A 3 11.15 26.46 42.34
N GLY A 4 12.33 25.87 42.52
CA GLY A 4 13.46 25.91 41.58
C GLY A 4 13.28 25.02 40.34
N PRO A 5 14.22 25.10 39.37
CA PRO A 5 14.08 24.46 38.06
C PRO A 5 14.43 22.96 38.10
N VAL A 6 13.70 22.19 37.28
CA VAL A 6 13.82 20.74 37.11
C VAL A 6 15.01 20.41 36.21
N THR A 7 16.18 20.15 36.79
CA THR A 7 17.31 19.48 36.14
C THR A 7 17.19 17.96 36.32
N ALA A 8 16.41 17.31 35.47
CA ALA A 8 16.33 15.84 35.41
C ALA A 8 15.95 15.34 34.01
N CYS A 9 16.68 15.77 32.97
CA CYS A 9 16.54 15.18 31.62
C CYS A 9 17.88 14.98 30.89
N ALA A 10 19.02 15.21 31.55
CA ALA A 10 20.34 15.11 30.92
C ALA A 10 21.10 13.80 31.23
N ALA A 11 20.58 12.92 32.10
CA ALA A 11 21.28 11.71 32.54
C ALA A 11 20.88 10.41 31.78
N ALA A 12 19.87 10.44 30.91
CA ALA A 12 19.47 9.29 30.10
C ALA A 12 20.14 9.25 28.70
N ALA A 13 20.91 10.28 28.34
CA ALA A 13 21.60 10.40 27.05
C ALA A 13 23.02 9.78 27.04
N ALA A 14 23.51 9.27 28.18
CA ALA A 14 24.91 8.86 28.34
C ALA A 14 25.16 7.33 28.38
N THR A 15 24.15 6.49 28.15
CA THR A 15 24.31 5.02 28.02
C THR A 15 24.03 4.49 26.60
N TRP A 16 24.05 5.40 25.61
CA TRP A 16 23.99 5.09 24.18
C TRP A 16 25.36 5.24 23.49
N GLY A 17 26.44 5.17 24.28
CA GLY A 17 27.80 5.14 23.78
C GLY A 17 28.29 3.69 23.70
N SER A 18 28.73 3.27 22.51
CA SER A 18 29.43 2.00 22.24
C SER A 18 28.55 0.73 22.21
N MET A 19 27.57 0.66 21.30
CA MET A 19 27.42 -0.54 20.49
C MET A 19 27.92 -0.18 19.09
N ALA A 20 29.05 -0.77 18.71
CA ALA A 20 29.62 -0.61 17.39
C ALA A 20 28.54 -0.82 16.33
N MET A 21 28.48 0.10 15.38
CA MET A 21 27.82 -0.10 14.10
C MET A 21 28.46 -1.36 13.49
N ALA A 22 27.77 -2.50 13.55
CA ALA A 22 28.13 -3.65 12.73
C ALA A 22 28.09 -3.17 11.28
N GLY A 23 29.18 -3.39 10.56
CA GLY A 23 29.34 -2.92 9.19
C GLY A 23 28.23 -3.44 8.28
N ASP A 24 27.94 -2.66 7.24
CA ASP A 24 26.94 -2.92 6.19
C ASP A 24 27.27 -4.17 5.31
N ASP A 25 28.16 -5.08 5.76
CA ASP A 25 28.71 -6.18 4.95
C ASP A 25 28.77 -7.53 5.69
N ASP A 26 28.16 -7.66 6.87
CA ASP A 26 28.12 -8.94 7.58
C ASP A 26 26.99 -9.83 7.05
N SER A 27 27.36 -10.93 6.41
CA SER A 27 26.46 -12.04 6.09
C SER A 27 25.69 -12.50 7.33
N ILE A 28 24.40 -12.84 7.15
CA ILE A 28 23.51 -13.29 8.20
C ILE A 28 23.36 -14.81 8.11
N ASN A 29 23.68 -15.50 9.21
CA ASN A 29 23.49 -16.93 9.35
C ASN A 29 22.31 -17.21 10.28
N LEU A 30 21.35 -18.02 9.80
CA LEU A 30 20.13 -18.38 10.52
C LEU A 30 20.10 -19.87 10.83
N ARG A 31 19.74 -20.21 12.07
CA ARG A 31 19.37 -21.55 12.49
C ARG A 31 17.85 -21.65 12.62
N LEU A 32 17.27 -22.56 11.85
CA LEU A 32 15.83 -22.82 11.81
C LEU A 32 15.56 -24.25 12.24
N ARG A 33 14.59 -24.45 13.12
CA ARG A 33 14.20 -25.81 13.53
C ARG A 33 13.07 -26.33 12.66
N GLY A 34 13.33 -27.34 11.85
CA GLY A 34 12.37 -27.80 10.85
C GLY A 34 12.95 -28.79 9.86
N SER A 35 12.43 -28.75 8.64
CA SER A 35 12.92 -29.53 7.51
C SER A 35 12.90 -28.69 6.24
N ILE A 36 13.92 -28.85 5.40
CA ILE A 36 13.92 -28.29 4.05
C ILE A 36 12.86 -29.01 3.24
N GLU A 37 11.94 -28.25 2.67
CA GLU A 37 10.93 -28.78 1.77
C GLU A 37 11.51 -28.84 0.36
N LYS A 38 11.48 -30.03 -0.26
CA LYS A 38 11.78 -30.17 -1.68
C LYS A 38 10.56 -29.72 -2.48
N GLN A 39 10.75 -28.72 -3.34
CA GLN A 39 9.70 -28.29 -4.26
C GLN A 39 9.87 -29.04 -5.59
N ASP A 40 8.93 -29.93 -5.88
CA ASP A 40 8.97 -30.74 -7.10
C ASP A 40 8.53 -29.92 -8.34
N GLU A 41 7.70 -28.87 -8.18
CA GLU A 41 7.32 -27.91 -9.22
C GLU A 41 7.18 -26.48 -8.66
N PRO A 42 8.27 -25.68 -8.61
CA PRO A 42 8.18 -24.30 -8.15
C PRO A 42 7.43 -23.42 -9.15
N ALA A 43 6.70 -22.41 -8.65
CA ALA A 43 6.09 -21.38 -9.51
C ALA A 43 7.17 -20.70 -10.38
N ALA A 44 6.86 -20.47 -11.67
CA ALA A 44 7.84 -20.02 -12.66
C ALA A 44 8.63 -18.74 -12.28
N TRP A 45 8.03 -17.84 -11.50
CA TRP A 45 8.69 -16.61 -11.05
C TRP A 45 9.84 -16.84 -10.05
N ARG A 46 9.93 -18.04 -9.45
CA ARG A 46 10.93 -18.39 -8.41
C ARG A 46 12.34 -18.60 -8.96
N ALA A 47 12.48 -18.74 -10.26
CA ALA A 47 13.75 -18.93 -10.96
C ALA A 47 13.66 -18.31 -12.35
N GLY A 48 13.43 -17.00 -12.40
CA GLY A 48 13.07 -16.32 -13.63
C GLY A 48 13.57 -14.89 -13.71
N ASP A 49 13.73 -14.44 -14.95
CA ASP A 49 13.95 -13.06 -15.30
C ASP A 49 12.60 -12.41 -15.64
N SER A 50 12.33 -11.28 -15.02
CA SER A 50 11.21 -10.45 -15.39
C SER A 50 11.54 -9.59 -16.62
N GLU A 51 10.50 -9.16 -17.35
CA GLU A 51 10.60 -8.13 -18.39
C GLU A 51 11.20 -6.80 -17.89
N LEU A 52 11.31 -6.65 -16.57
CA LEU A 52 11.80 -5.45 -15.91
C LEU A 52 13.32 -5.47 -15.67
N GLY A 53 13.99 -6.60 -15.90
CA GLY A 53 15.40 -6.79 -15.55
C GLY A 53 15.59 -7.13 -14.07
N ILE A 54 14.56 -7.69 -13.44
CA ILE A 54 14.66 -8.28 -12.10
C ILE A 54 14.87 -9.78 -12.28
N THR A 55 15.95 -10.30 -11.72
CA THR A 55 16.27 -11.72 -11.69
C THR A 55 16.01 -12.24 -10.29
N VAL A 56 15.25 -13.33 -10.18
CA VAL A 56 14.93 -13.97 -8.90
C VAL A 56 15.47 -15.39 -8.88
N LYS A 57 16.17 -15.73 -7.81
CA LYS A 57 16.61 -17.08 -7.49
C LYS A 57 16.12 -17.45 -6.09
N ALA A 58 15.14 -18.33 -6.04
CA ALA A 58 14.73 -18.94 -4.78
C ALA A 58 15.88 -19.76 -4.19
N ARG A 59 16.05 -19.63 -2.87
CA ARG A 59 16.90 -20.47 -2.03
C ARG A 59 16.03 -21.53 -1.34
N GLU A 60 16.45 -22.02 -0.19
CA GLU A 60 15.74 -23.04 0.57
C GLU A 60 14.40 -22.52 1.12
N ARG A 61 13.37 -23.38 1.06
CA ARG A 61 12.16 -23.24 1.88
C ARG A 61 12.26 -24.19 3.07
N VAL A 62 12.12 -23.65 4.27
CA VAL A 62 12.17 -24.40 5.52
C VAL A 62 10.79 -24.38 6.18
N VAL A 63 10.20 -25.56 6.33
CA VAL A 63 8.97 -25.75 7.10
C VAL A 63 9.36 -25.90 8.56
N LEU A 64 8.85 -25.00 9.40
CA LEU A 64 9.19 -24.98 10.82
C LEU A 64 8.44 -26.04 11.60
N ALA A 65 9.13 -26.68 12.54
CA ALA A 65 8.52 -27.66 13.41
C ALA A 65 7.61 -26.98 14.44
N ALA A 66 6.39 -27.49 14.60
CA ALA A 66 5.42 -26.96 15.56
C ALA A 66 5.82 -27.16 17.03
N THR A 67 6.77 -28.06 17.34
CA THR A 67 7.23 -28.32 18.70
C THR A 67 8.75 -28.24 18.81
N ARG A 68 9.26 -27.86 19.99
CA ARG A 68 10.69 -27.86 20.33
C ARG A 68 11.32 -29.25 20.33
N ALA A 69 10.57 -30.32 20.12
CA ALA A 69 11.10 -31.69 20.00
C ALA A 69 11.03 -32.21 18.55
N GLY A 70 10.27 -31.55 17.67
CA GLY A 70 10.17 -31.90 16.26
C GLY A 70 11.21 -31.16 15.40
N GLY A 71 11.54 -31.74 14.24
CA GLY A 71 12.46 -31.16 13.26
C GLY A 71 13.94 -31.28 13.63
N SER A 72 14.79 -31.14 12.62
CA SER A 72 16.25 -31.02 12.74
C SER A 72 16.66 -29.55 12.71
N ASP A 73 17.86 -29.25 13.18
CA ASP A 73 18.45 -27.93 12.99
C ASP A 73 18.84 -27.79 11.51
N VAL A 74 18.27 -26.77 10.85
CA VAL A 74 18.55 -26.38 9.48
C VAL A 74 19.31 -25.06 9.52
N HIS A 75 20.50 -25.05 8.95
CA HIS A 75 21.37 -23.88 8.91
C HIS A 75 21.27 -23.24 7.52
N ILE A 76 20.83 -21.98 7.47
CA ILE A 76 20.82 -21.15 6.26
C ILE A 76 21.93 -20.11 6.42
N SER A 77 22.96 -20.20 5.60
CA SER A 77 24.16 -19.36 5.70
C SER A 77 24.26 -18.40 4.52
N ASP A 78 25.17 -17.42 4.64
CA ASP A 78 25.54 -16.49 3.56
C ASP A 78 24.33 -15.71 3.00
N LEU A 79 23.42 -15.28 3.87
CA LEU A 79 22.33 -14.38 3.50
C LEU A 79 22.84 -12.94 3.55
N SER A 80 22.67 -12.19 2.47
CA SER A 80 22.91 -10.75 2.53
C SER A 80 21.83 -10.08 3.39
N PRO A 81 22.12 -8.95 4.06
CA PRO A 81 21.11 -8.21 4.82
C PRO A 81 19.84 -7.87 4.03
N ASP A 82 19.98 -7.68 2.71
CA ASP A 82 18.90 -7.34 1.79
C ASP A 82 18.31 -8.54 1.02
N THR A 83 18.71 -9.78 1.35
CA THR A 83 18.02 -10.99 0.87
C THR A 83 16.54 -10.89 1.26
N VAL A 84 15.66 -11.25 0.33
CA VAL A 84 14.21 -11.21 0.59
C VAL A 84 13.79 -12.53 1.24
N ALA A 85 12.97 -12.44 2.28
CA ALA A 85 12.38 -13.57 2.98
C ALA A 85 10.85 -13.50 2.92
N CYS A 86 10.21 -14.64 2.70
CA CYS A 86 8.77 -14.83 2.85
C CYS A 86 8.50 -15.63 4.13
N VAL A 87 7.82 -14.99 5.08
CA VAL A 87 7.34 -15.61 6.32
C VAL A 87 5.90 -16.04 6.11
N GLU A 88 5.68 -17.34 5.99
CA GLU A 88 4.35 -17.93 5.84
C GLU A 88 3.80 -18.31 7.21
N TYR A 89 2.64 -17.77 7.54
CA TYR A 89 1.93 -18.05 8.79
C TYR A 89 0.90 -19.16 8.58
N ALA A 90 0.57 -19.87 9.66
CA ALA A 90 -0.39 -20.97 9.63
C ALA A 90 -1.83 -20.56 9.21
N ASP A 91 -2.16 -19.26 9.22
CA ASP A 91 -3.42 -18.71 8.73
C ASP A 91 -3.40 -18.36 7.22
N GLY A 92 -2.30 -18.69 6.53
CA GLY A 92 -2.09 -18.41 5.11
C GLY A 92 -1.63 -16.97 4.82
N PHE A 93 -1.42 -16.14 5.84
CA PHE A 93 -0.79 -14.83 5.65
C PHE A 93 0.67 -15.01 5.26
N LYS A 94 1.13 -14.26 4.26
CA LYS A 94 2.54 -14.19 3.85
C LYS A 94 3.07 -12.80 4.13
N LEU A 95 4.15 -12.72 4.89
CA LEU A 95 4.90 -11.48 5.12
C LEU A 95 6.19 -11.53 4.32
N TRP A 96 6.31 -10.62 3.35
CA TRP A 96 7.54 -10.39 2.62
C TRP A 96 8.37 -9.35 3.36
N THR A 97 9.63 -9.66 3.63
CA THR A 97 10.54 -8.75 4.33
C THR A 97 11.99 -9.01 3.97
N ARG A 98 12.92 -8.20 4.46
CA ARG A 98 14.36 -8.43 4.31
C ARG A 98 14.90 -9.26 5.46
N VAL A 99 15.97 -10.01 5.23
CA VAL A 99 16.59 -10.85 6.27
C VAL A 99 17.12 -10.04 7.45
N ASP A 100 17.63 -8.82 7.24
CA ASP A 100 18.05 -7.95 8.34
C ASP A 100 16.92 -7.58 9.30
N ASP A 101 15.74 -7.28 8.78
CA ASP A 101 14.56 -7.00 9.58
C ASP A 101 13.95 -8.28 10.17
N LEU A 102 13.96 -9.38 9.43
CA LEU A 102 13.57 -10.69 9.94
C LEU A 102 14.42 -11.05 11.17
N ARG A 103 15.75 -10.86 11.08
CA ARG A 103 16.69 -11.05 12.19
C ARG A 103 16.34 -10.16 13.37
N HIS A 104 16.09 -8.87 13.13
CA HIS A 104 15.79 -7.92 14.19
C HIS A 104 14.47 -8.21 14.91
N GLU A 105 13.46 -8.69 14.18
CA GLU A 105 12.10 -8.83 14.69
C GLU A 105 11.80 -10.21 15.29
N PHE A 106 12.41 -11.26 14.75
CA PHE A 106 12.04 -12.65 15.05
C PHE A 106 13.17 -13.50 15.63
N ALA A 107 14.43 -13.08 15.46
CA ALA A 107 15.56 -13.93 15.80
C ALA A 107 16.17 -13.61 17.17
N THR A 108 16.63 -14.66 17.86
CA THR A 108 17.41 -14.55 19.09
C THR A 108 18.83 -15.02 18.85
N PRO A 109 19.86 -14.35 19.39
CA PRO A 109 21.25 -14.76 19.18
C PRO A 109 21.48 -16.11 19.87
N VAL A 110 22.03 -17.07 19.12
CA VAL A 110 22.50 -18.33 19.68
C VAL A 110 23.85 -18.06 20.32
N SER A 111 23.97 -18.22 21.65
CA SER A 111 25.28 -18.12 22.29
C SER A 111 26.19 -19.20 21.71
N ALA A 112 27.31 -18.78 21.12
CA ALA A 112 28.33 -19.69 20.64
C ALA A 112 28.72 -20.64 21.78
N GLY A 113 28.39 -21.93 21.62
CA GLY A 113 29.02 -22.97 22.42
C GLY A 113 30.54 -22.86 22.25
N ARG A 114 31.30 -23.28 23.27
CA ARG A 114 32.77 -23.28 23.26
C ARG A 114 33.31 -24.09 22.07
N GLY A 115 33.46 -23.44 20.93
CA GLY A 115 33.83 -24.03 19.64
C GLY A 115 33.77 -22.92 18.60
N GLY A 116 34.92 -22.35 18.27
CA GLY A 116 35.04 -21.10 17.53
C GLY A 116 34.65 -21.26 16.06
N GLY A 117 33.41 -20.89 15.75
CA GLY A 117 33.03 -20.44 14.41
C GLY A 117 32.93 -18.91 14.43
N ASP A 118 33.61 -18.24 13.51
CA ASP A 118 33.51 -16.80 13.32
C ASP A 118 32.12 -16.47 12.74
N GLY A 119 31.18 -16.09 13.61
CA GLY A 119 29.86 -15.61 13.21
C GLY A 119 28.80 -15.79 14.31
N ILE A 120 28.01 -14.74 14.56
CA ILE A 120 26.83 -14.85 15.43
C ILE A 120 25.72 -15.52 14.63
N GLU A 121 25.36 -16.74 15.00
CA GLU A 121 24.21 -17.45 14.46
C GLU A 121 22.92 -17.01 15.17
N TRP A 122 21.84 -16.84 14.42
CA TRP A 122 20.55 -16.38 14.94
C TRP A 122 19.47 -17.45 14.79
N GLU A 123 18.72 -17.73 15.85
CA GLU A 123 17.65 -18.72 15.83
C GLU A 123 16.28 -18.07 15.65
N ILE A 124 15.48 -18.62 14.73
CA ILE A 124 14.06 -18.28 14.56
C ILE A 124 13.21 -19.52 14.81
N GLY A 125 12.30 -19.44 15.79
CA GLY A 125 11.36 -20.51 16.12
C GLY A 125 9.95 -20.27 15.58
N ALA A 126 9.16 -21.35 15.42
CA ALA A 126 7.77 -21.29 14.93
C ALA A 126 6.84 -20.36 15.75
N TYR A 127 7.19 -20.06 17.01
CA TYR A 127 6.43 -19.17 17.89
C TYR A 127 7.04 -17.77 18.04
N ALA A 128 7.98 -17.39 17.17
CA ALA A 128 8.48 -16.03 17.10
C ALA A 128 7.31 -15.11 16.69
N GLY A 129 6.59 -14.55 17.67
CA GLY A 129 5.29 -13.93 17.41
C GLY A 129 4.73 -13.14 18.59
N ALA A 130 5.44 -12.09 19.01
CA ALA A 130 4.93 -10.73 19.21
C ALA A 130 6.06 -9.84 19.77
N PRO A 131 6.35 -8.66 19.19
CA PRO A 131 7.19 -7.69 19.89
C PRO A 131 6.51 -7.34 21.22
N ALA A 132 7.29 -7.21 22.29
CA ALA A 132 6.81 -6.97 23.66
C ALA A 132 5.93 -5.69 23.85
N ARG A 133 5.68 -4.93 22.77
CA ARG A 133 4.95 -3.67 22.76
C ARG A 133 3.52 -3.72 22.18
N SER A 134 3.04 -4.85 21.67
CA SER A 134 1.64 -4.99 21.21
C SER A 134 0.84 -5.92 22.12
N ARG A 135 0.33 -5.40 23.24
CA ARG A 135 -0.66 -6.12 24.07
C ARG A 135 -1.97 -6.23 23.27
N GLY A 136 -2.21 -7.40 22.65
CA GLY A 136 -3.50 -7.74 22.02
C GLY A 136 -3.45 -8.64 20.78
N ALA A 137 -2.29 -8.88 20.17
CA ALA A 137 -2.18 -9.79 19.03
C ALA A 137 -2.05 -11.24 19.51
N ALA A 138 -2.97 -12.12 19.07
CA ALA A 138 -2.80 -13.56 19.25
C ALA A 138 -1.43 -14.00 18.71
N LYS A 139 -0.71 -14.88 19.43
CA LYS A 139 0.57 -15.44 18.99
C LYS A 139 0.36 -16.09 17.61
N ARG A 140 0.87 -15.48 16.55
CA ARG A 140 0.84 -16.07 15.21
C ARG A 140 1.97 -17.07 15.08
N VAL A 141 1.68 -18.23 14.51
CA VAL A 141 2.64 -19.32 14.32
C VAL A 141 3.21 -19.21 12.91
N ILE A 142 4.53 -19.14 12.81
CA ILE A 142 5.26 -19.23 11.54
C ILE A 142 5.28 -20.70 11.12
N GLN A 143 4.70 -20.98 9.96
CA GLN A 143 4.65 -22.31 9.36
C GLN A 143 5.88 -22.57 8.49
N ALA A 144 6.31 -21.59 7.70
CA ALA A 144 7.48 -21.73 6.83
C ALA A 144 8.22 -20.41 6.61
N LEU A 145 9.50 -20.54 6.28
CA LEU A 145 10.37 -19.46 5.83
C LEU A 145 10.95 -19.83 4.47
N GLU A 146 10.90 -18.91 3.52
CA GLU A 146 11.51 -19.09 2.19
C GLU A 146 12.35 -17.86 1.85
N PHE A 147 13.52 -18.06 1.25
CA PHE A 147 14.48 -17.00 0.98
C PHE A 147 14.73 -16.83 -0.53
N PHE A 148 15.01 -15.61 -0.96
CA PHE A 148 15.14 -15.25 -2.37
C PHE A 148 16.29 -14.27 -2.59
N ASP A 149 17.23 -14.65 -3.44
CA ASP A 149 18.17 -13.70 -4.03
C ASP A 149 17.46 -12.97 -5.16
N VAL A 150 17.36 -11.65 -5.02
CA VAL A 150 16.72 -10.79 -6.01
C VAL A 150 17.79 -9.83 -6.50
N ASP A 151 18.08 -9.86 -7.80
CA ASP A 151 18.92 -8.86 -8.46
C ASP A 151 18.02 -7.89 -9.23
N VAL A 152 18.31 -6.60 -9.13
CA VAL A 152 17.46 -5.54 -9.68
C VAL A 152 18.30 -4.64 -10.58
N ALA A 153 18.10 -4.75 -11.90
CA ALA A 153 18.77 -3.88 -12.86
C ALA A 153 18.25 -2.43 -12.78
N GLY A 154 18.92 -1.58 -11.99
CA GLY A 154 19.07 -0.11 -12.13
C GLY A 154 17.86 0.83 -12.29
N LYS A 155 16.63 0.38 -12.58
CA LYS A 155 15.45 1.25 -12.78
C LYS A 155 15.02 1.87 -11.46
N ALA A 156 14.43 3.07 -11.44
CA ALA A 156 13.91 3.69 -10.21
C ALA A 156 12.53 3.10 -9.82
N ALA A 157 12.18 3.12 -8.53
CA ALA A 157 10.93 2.56 -7.99
C ALA A 157 9.65 3.10 -8.67
N GLY A 158 9.64 4.37 -9.09
CA GLY A 158 8.51 4.96 -9.82
C GLY A 158 8.30 4.33 -11.22
N GLY A 159 9.38 3.96 -11.91
CA GLY A 159 9.29 3.27 -13.21
C GLY A 159 8.69 1.88 -13.08
N LEU A 160 9.03 1.17 -12.00
CA LEU A 160 8.48 -0.15 -11.69
C LEU A 160 7.00 -0.07 -11.30
N ALA A 161 6.65 0.87 -10.43
CA ALA A 161 5.27 1.11 -10.03
C ALA A 161 4.39 1.42 -11.26
N GLY A 162 4.85 2.27 -12.18
CA GLY A 162 4.12 2.58 -13.40
C GLY A 162 3.95 1.40 -14.35
N TRP A 163 4.97 0.54 -14.47
CA TRP A 163 4.86 -0.72 -15.23
C TRP A 163 3.83 -1.66 -14.60
N PHE A 164 3.85 -1.80 -13.27
CA PHE A 164 2.97 -2.69 -12.53
C PHE A 164 1.51 -2.23 -12.67
N GLU A 165 1.26 -0.93 -12.46
CA GLU A 165 -0.07 -0.35 -12.66
C GLU A 165 -0.60 -0.60 -14.07
N LYS A 166 0.24 -0.43 -15.10
CA LYS A 166 -0.15 -0.66 -16.49
C LYS A 166 -0.67 -2.09 -16.72
N ARG A 167 -0.16 -3.11 -16.03
CA ARG A 167 -0.67 -4.49 -16.19
C ARG A 167 -1.98 -4.73 -15.44
N GLN A 168 -2.23 -3.96 -14.38
CA GLN A 168 -3.44 -4.10 -13.59
C GLN A 168 -4.64 -3.44 -14.28
N LEU A 169 -4.43 -2.26 -14.87
CA LEU A 169 -5.50 -1.46 -15.48
C LEU A 169 -6.13 -2.17 -16.69
N HIS A 170 -7.43 -1.95 -16.88
CA HIS A 170 -8.14 -2.45 -18.06
C HIS A 170 -7.51 -1.91 -19.36
N ASP A 171 -7.24 -2.80 -20.31
CA ASP A 171 -6.48 -2.54 -21.55
C ASP A 171 -5.11 -1.86 -21.34
N GLY A 172 -4.61 -1.87 -20.10
CA GLY A 172 -3.41 -1.16 -19.67
C GLY A 172 -3.49 0.36 -19.79
N GLU A 173 -4.69 0.94 -19.77
CA GLU A 173 -4.89 2.38 -19.90
C GLU A 173 -5.74 2.97 -18.78
N ALA A 174 -5.23 4.06 -18.19
CA ALA A 174 -6.03 4.91 -17.31
C ALA A 174 -7.09 5.68 -18.12
N GLY A 175 -8.23 5.94 -17.46
CA GLY A 175 -9.31 6.74 -18.01
C GLY A 175 -10.68 6.34 -17.47
N LEU A 176 -11.69 7.00 -18.02
CA LEU A 176 -13.09 6.70 -17.71
C LEU A 176 -13.62 5.66 -18.69
N TYR A 177 -14.28 4.64 -18.15
CA TYR A 177 -14.91 3.56 -18.91
C TYR A 177 -16.39 3.52 -18.57
N ARG A 178 -17.23 3.31 -19.58
CA ARG A 178 -18.63 2.95 -19.37
C ARG A 178 -18.69 1.47 -19.04
N VAL A 179 -19.50 1.11 -18.05
CA VAL A 179 -19.68 -0.27 -17.58
C VAL A 179 -21.08 -0.74 -17.95
N ASP A 180 -21.18 -1.91 -18.56
CA ASP A 180 -22.44 -2.57 -18.85
C ASP A 180 -22.74 -3.62 -17.78
N LEU A 181 -23.53 -3.23 -16.77
CA LEU A 181 -23.90 -4.14 -15.68
C LEU A 181 -24.81 -5.29 -16.13
N ALA A 182 -25.47 -5.18 -17.29
CA ALA A 182 -26.29 -6.25 -17.86
C ALA A 182 -25.46 -7.27 -18.66
N ASP A 183 -24.19 -6.95 -18.94
CA ASP A 183 -23.25 -7.80 -19.67
C ASP A 183 -21.97 -7.99 -18.84
N GLU A 184 -22.10 -8.58 -17.66
CA GLU A 184 -20.98 -8.97 -16.78
C GLU A 184 -19.95 -7.85 -16.51
N GLY A 185 -20.42 -6.60 -16.48
CA GLY A 185 -19.57 -5.44 -16.25
C GLY A 185 -18.61 -5.14 -17.39
N ARG A 186 -18.93 -5.55 -18.63
CA ARG A 186 -18.15 -5.21 -19.83
C ARG A 186 -17.86 -3.72 -19.87
N MET A 187 -16.58 -3.39 -20.07
CA MET A 187 -16.11 -2.01 -20.05
C MET A 187 -15.77 -1.52 -21.46
N VAL A 188 -16.16 -0.27 -21.75
CA VAL A 188 -15.83 0.41 -23.01
C VAL A 188 -15.30 1.80 -22.70
N ARG A 189 -14.12 2.12 -23.25
CA ARG A 189 -13.44 3.40 -23.00
C ARG A 189 -14.29 4.59 -23.45
N GLN A 190 -14.51 5.54 -22.55
CA GLN A 190 -15.19 6.80 -22.83
C GLN A 190 -14.18 7.82 -23.39
N ARG A 191 -14.13 7.94 -24.73
CA ARG A 191 -13.12 8.76 -25.44
C ARG A 191 -13.38 10.26 -25.44
N GLY A 192 -14.63 10.69 -25.20
CA GLY A 192 -15.01 12.11 -25.08
C GLY A 192 -15.64 12.42 -23.73
N ALA A 193 -15.99 13.68 -23.51
CA ALA A 193 -16.75 14.07 -22.31
C ALA A 193 -18.03 13.23 -22.21
N VAL A 194 -18.40 12.86 -20.98
CA VAL A 194 -19.69 12.25 -20.73
C VAL A 194 -20.77 13.30 -21.04
N GLY A 195 -21.77 12.92 -21.85
CA GLY A 195 -22.90 13.80 -22.16
C GLY A 195 -23.72 14.10 -20.90
N SER A 196 -24.56 15.13 -20.97
CA SER A 196 -25.53 15.40 -19.91
C SER A 196 -26.40 14.16 -19.67
N ALA A 197 -26.59 13.80 -18.41
CA ALA A 197 -27.42 12.67 -18.00
C ALA A 197 -28.68 13.16 -17.30
N ASP A 198 -29.83 12.59 -17.67
CA ASP A 198 -31.10 12.82 -16.99
C ASP A 198 -31.19 12.02 -15.67
N LYS A 199 -30.34 11.00 -15.53
CA LYS A 199 -30.22 10.14 -14.36
C LYS A 199 -28.90 10.39 -13.62
N PRO A 200 -28.82 10.04 -12.32
CA PRO A 200 -27.55 10.08 -11.58
C PRO A 200 -26.51 9.14 -12.21
N LEU A 201 -25.27 9.59 -12.31
CA LEU A 201 -24.14 8.77 -12.75
C LEU A 201 -23.68 7.87 -11.60
N LEU A 202 -23.66 6.56 -11.81
CA LEU A 202 -23.00 5.61 -10.91
C LEU A 202 -21.54 5.49 -11.28
N LEU A 203 -20.64 5.72 -10.33
CA LEU A 203 -19.19 5.73 -10.55
C LEU A 203 -18.47 4.79 -9.59
N PHE A 204 -17.71 3.86 -10.16
CA PHE A 204 -16.84 2.92 -9.44
C PHE A 204 -15.40 3.42 -9.38
N LEU A 205 -14.83 3.45 -8.17
CA LEU A 205 -13.48 3.95 -7.85
C LEU A 205 -12.66 2.85 -7.17
N HIS A 206 -11.79 2.19 -7.93
CA HIS A 206 -11.02 1.04 -7.43
C HIS A 206 -9.91 1.42 -6.43
N GLY A 207 -9.37 0.41 -5.75
CA GLY A 207 -8.33 0.58 -4.73
C GLY A 207 -6.91 0.69 -5.28
N THR A 208 -5.96 0.76 -4.37
CA THR A 208 -4.54 0.80 -4.70
C THR A 208 -4.07 -0.48 -5.38
N ALA A 209 -3.16 -0.38 -6.35
CA ALA A 209 -2.56 -1.52 -7.05
C ALA A 209 -3.60 -2.46 -7.73
N SER A 210 -4.77 -1.93 -8.06
CA SER A 210 -5.93 -2.67 -8.59
C SER A 210 -6.44 -2.06 -9.89
N SER A 211 -7.45 -2.69 -10.47
CA SER A 211 -8.37 -2.15 -11.48
C SER A 211 -9.82 -2.30 -11.05
N THR A 212 -10.74 -1.85 -11.89
CA THR A 212 -12.19 -2.04 -11.72
C THR A 212 -12.54 -3.52 -11.62
N ALA A 213 -12.00 -4.34 -12.52
CA ALA A 213 -12.22 -5.79 -12.50
C ALA A 213 -11.72 -6.41 -11.18
N GLY A 214 -10.54 -6.03 -10.71
CA GLY A 214 -9.98 -6.52 -9.45
C GLY A 214 -10.79 -6.10 -8.21
N SER A 215 -11.28 -4.87 -8.17
CA SER A 215 -12.01 -4.35 -7.00
C SER A 215 -13.50 -4.68 -6.99
N PHE A 216 -14.13 -4.81 -8.16
CA PHE A 216 -15.58 -4.87 -8.30
C PHE A 216 -16.10 -6.02 -9.16
N GLY A 217 -15.23 -6.79 -9.83
CA GLY A 217 -15.65 -7.84 -10.78
C GLY A 217 -16.64 -8.86 -10.21
N LYS A 218 -16.52 -9.17 -8.91
CA LYS A 218 -17.44 -10.07 -8.21
C LYS A 218 -18.83 -9.47 -7.95
N LEU A 219 -19.03 -8.17 -8.15
CA LEU A 219 -20.33 -7.51 -7.98
C LEU A 219 -21.29 -7.76 -9.15
N TRP A 220 -20.76 -8.17 -10.30
CA TRP A 220 -21.54 -8.45 -11.50
C TRP A 220 -21.22 -9.84 -12.10
N ALA A 221 -20.56 -10.69 -11.32
CA ALA A 221 -20.46 -12.12 -11.62
C ALA A 221 -21.76 -12.83 -11.24
N GLU A 222 -22.03 -14.00 -11.82
CA GLU A 222 -23.20 -14.78 -11.40
C GLU A 222 -23.17 -15.07 -9.89
N GLY A 223 -24.28 -14.77 -9.22
CA GLY A 223 -24.42 -14.95 -7.79
C GLY A 223 -25.73 -15.64 -7.40
N GLY A 224 -25.95 -15.77 -6.09
CA GLY A 224 -27.22 -16.24 -5.54
C GLY A 224 -28.36 -15.26 -5.78
N ARG A 225 -29.60 -15.67 -5.48
CA ARG A 225 -30.81 -14.87 -5.74
C ARG A 225 -30.73 -13.40 -5.29
N VAL A 226 -30.29 -13.16 -4.05
CA VAL A 226 -30.18 -11.80 -3.48
C VAL A 226 -29.17 -10.94 -4.24
N HIS A 227 -28.07 -11.54 -4.70
CA HIS A 227 -27.06 -10.86 -5.52
C HIS A 227 -27.66 -10.44 -6.87
N ASN A 228 -28.34 -11.37 -7.54
CA ASN A 228 -28.94 -11.11 -8.86
C ASN A 228 -30.08 -10.07 -8.77
N GLU A 229 -30.90 -10.11 -7.72
CA GLU A 229 -31.92 -9.10 -7.45
C GLU A 229 -31.30 -7.69 -7.23
N ALA A 230 -30.17 -7.60 -6.51
CA ALA A 230 -29.47 -6.34 -6.30
C ALA A 230 -28.83 -5.80 -7.60
N LEU A 231 -28.21 -6.67 -8.41
CA LEU A 231 -27.64 -6.29 -9.70
C LEU A 231 -28.73 -5.79 -10.66
N ALA A 232 -29.87 -6.48 -10.73
CA ALA A 232 -31.02 -6.06 -11.52
C ALA A 232 -31.54 -4.68 -11.10
N ALA A 233 -31.59 -4.39 -9.79
CA ALA A 233 -31.99 -3.07 -9.29
C ALA A 233 -31.00 -1.96 -9.68
N LEU A 234 -29.70 -2.25 -9.76
CA LEU A 234 -28.69 -1.31 -10.26
C LEU A 234 -28.88 -1.06 -11.77
N VAL A 235 -29.09 -2.12 -12.56
CA VAL A 235 -29.36 -2.02 -14.00
C VAL A 235 -30.60 -1.17 -14.27
N ASP A 236 -31.70 -1.41 -13.56
CA ASP A 236 -32.94 -0.63 -13.72
C ASP A 236 -32.74 0.86 -13.37
N ARG A 237 -32.07 1.12 -12.24
CA ARG A 237 -31.87 2.49 -11.75
C ARG A 237 -30.96 3.31 -12.66
N TYR A 238 -29.82 2.77 -13.05
CA TYR A 238 -28.76 3.52 -13.72
C TYR A 238 -28.72 3.32 -15.23
N GLY A 239 -29.23 2.19 -15.74
CA GLY A 239 -29.18 1.85 -17.16
C GLY A 239 -27.76 1.98 -17.71
N ARG A 240 -27.58 2.89 -18.67
CA ARG A 240 -26.30 3.13 -19.36
C ARG A 240 -25.36 4.07 -18.61
N ASP A 241 -25.82 4.75 -17.56
CA ASP A 241 -25.09 5.81 -16.86
C ASP A 241 -24.23 5.27 -15.71
N VAL A 242 -23.57 4.14 -15.98
CA VAL A 242 -22.62 3.48 -15.07
C VAL A 242 -21.22 3.59 -15.65
N TYR A 243 -20.30 4.02 -14.79
CA TYR A 243 -18.92 4.29 -15.15
C TYR A 243 -17.94 3.74 -14.12
N ALA A 244 -16.73 3.43 -14.57
CA ALA A 244 -15.61 3.11 -13.72
C ALA A 244 -14.39 3.94 -14.13
N PHE A 245 -13.60 4.33 -13.14
CA PHE A 245 -12.39 5.12 -13.36
C PHE A 245 -11.14 4.26 -13.09
N GLU A 246 -10.53 3.81 -14.19
CA GLU A 246 -9.20 3.18 -14.18
C GLU A 246 -8.16 4.26 -13.95
N HIS A 247 -7.42 4.17 -12.85
CA HIS A 247 -6.47 5.23 -12.46
C HIS A 247 -5.20 4.66 -11.87
N ARG A 248 -4.09 5.36 -12.12
CA ARG A 248 -2.82 5.06 -11.45
C ARG A 248 -2.96 5.44 -9.98
N SER A 249 -2.70 4.48 -9.12
CA SER A 249 -2.94 4.55 -7.68
C SER A 249 -1.67 4.50 -6.82
N LEU A 250 -0.51 4.27 -7.42
CA LEU A 250 0.84 4.30 -6.84
C LEU A 250 1.61 5.52 -7.34
N THR A 251 1.72 5.71 -8.65
CA THR A 251 2.55 6.77 -9.26
C THR A 251 1.86 8.13 -9.31
N GLU A 252 0.54 8.17 -9.25
CA GLU A 252 -0.26 9.39 -9.21
C GLU A 252 -0.93 9.55 -7.85
N SER A 253 -1.17 10.79 -7.42
CA SER A 253 -1.90 11.07 -6.18
C SER A 253 -3.42 10.98 -6.39
N PRO A 254 -4.22 10.83 -5.32
CA PRO A 254 -5.67 10.96 -5.42
C PRO A 254 -6.12 12.35 -5.92
N ILE A 255 -5.30 13.39 -5.71
CA ILE A 255 -5.56 14.76 -6.17
C ILE A 255 -5.47 14.82 -7.70
N ASP A 256 -4.42 14.25 -8.28
CA ASP A 256 -4.24 14.18 -9.74
C ASP A 256 -5.37 13.35 -10.36
N ASN A 257 -5.67 12.18 -9.77
CA ASN A 257 -6.75 11.31 -10.22
C ASN A 257 -8.12 12.00 -10.17
N ALA A 258 -8.44 12.70 -9.07
CA ALA A 258 -9.70 13.42 -8.92
C ALA A 258 -9.79 14.60 -9.90
N TYR A 259 -8.68 15.31 -10.13
CA TYR A 259 -8.61 16.38 -11.11
C TYR A 259 -8.91 15.86 -12.52
N GLU A 260 -8.26 14.78 -12.94
CA GLU A 260 -8.50 14.17 -14.24
C GLU A 260 -9.96 13.72 -14.39
N LEU A 261 -10.46 12.96 -13.42
CA LEU A 261 -11.82 12.44 -13.41
C LEU A 261 -12.87 13.55 -13.50
N ALA A 262 -12.74 14.59 -12.67
CA ALA A 262 -13.66 15.73 -12.69
C ALA A 262 -13.70 16.42 -14.07
N GLY A 263 -12.60 16.39 -14.82
CA GLY A 263 -12.55 16.96 -16.17
C GLY A 263 -13.36 16.18 -17.21
N ARG A 264 -13.64 14.89 -16.95
CA ARG A 264 -14.35 13.99 -17.87
C ARG A 264 -15.86 13.93 -17.64
N LEU A 265 -16.32 14.36 -16.46
CA LEU A 265 -17.72 14.34 -16.05
C LEU A 265 -18.49 15.59 -16.53
N PRO A 266 -19.81 15.50 -16.76
CA PRO A 266 -20.60 16.63 -17.23
C PRO A 266 -20.85 17.65 -16.12
N ASP A 267 -21.05 18.90 -16.51
CA ASP A 267 -21.37 19.97 -15.59
C ASP A 267 -22.74 19.69 -14.92
N GLY A 268 -22.86 20.00 -13.63
CA GLY A 268 -24.08 19.81 -12.84
C GLY A 268 -24.45 18.35 -12.55
N ALA A 269 -23.58 17.39 -12.86
CA ALA A 269 -23.87 15.96 -12.72
C ALA A 269 -24.28 15.58 -11.30
N GLU A 270 -25.33 14.77 -11.18
CA GLU A 270 -25.63 14.03 -9.95
C GLU A 270 -24.80 12.76 -9.90
N LEU A 271 -24.01 12.58 -8.85
CA LEU A 271 -23.05 11.49 -8.70
C LEU A 271 -23.44 10.55 -7.56
N HIS A 272 -23.41 9.25 -7.84
CA HIS A 272 -23.40 8.19 -6.85
C HIS A 272 -22.07 7.43 -6.94
N LEU A 273 -21.35 7.38 -5.83
CA LEU A 273 -19.99 6.87 -5.78
C LEU A 273 -19.95 5.53 -5.04
N VAL A 274 -19.29 4.54 -5.63
CA VAL A 274 -18.92 3.29 -4.99
C VAL A 274 -17.41 3.17 -5.04
N SER A 275 -16.77 3.11 -3.88
CA SER A 275 -15.32 3.14 -3.78
C SER A 275 -14.77 2.04 -2.89
N HIS A 276 -13.56 1.60 -3.26
CA HIS A 276 -12.79 0.64 -2.48
C HIS A 276 -11.41 1.21 -2.13
N SER A 277 -10.99 1.05 -0.87
CA SER A 277 -9.67 1.44 -0.38
C SER A 277 -9.32 2.90 -0.76
N ARG A 278 -8.12 3.15 -1.31
CA ARG A 278 -7.65 4.48 -1.74
C ARG A 278 -8.61 5.19 -2.71
N GLY A 279 -9.38 4.46 -3.53
CA GLY A 279 -10.40 5.06 -4.39
C GLY A 279 -11.43 5.89 -3.62
N GLY A 280 -11.63 5.60 -2.33
CA GLY A 280 -12.44 6.42 -1.44
C GLY A 280 -11.89 7.84 -1.26
N LEU A 281 -10.56 8.04 -1.26
CA LEU A 281 -9.97 9.38 -1.18
C LEU A 281 -10.28 10.24 -2.40
N ILE A 282 -10.40 9.62 -3.59
CA ILE A 282 -10.86 10.32 -4.81
C ILE A 282 -12.32 10.76 -4.62
N GLY A 283 -13.17 9.89 -4.05
CA GLY A 283 -14.55 10.25 -3.73
C GLY A 283 -14.67 11.38 -2.69
N GLU A 284 -13.86 11.35 -1.63
CA GLU A 284 -13.78 12.45 -0.64
C GLU A 284 -13.41 13.78 -1.31
N LEU A 285 -12.47 13.75 -2.25
CA LEU A 285 -12.05 14.93 -3.02
C LEU A 285 -13.17 15.48 -3.90
N LEU A 286 -13.95 14.62 -4.56
CA LEU A 286 -15.12 15.06 -5.35
C LEU A 286 -16.19 15.73 -4.46
N CYS A 287 -16.39 15.25 -3.24
CA CYS A 287 -17.32 15.86 -2.27
C CYS A 287 -16.96 17.30 -1.91
N LEU A 288 -15.69 17.73 -2.09
CA LEU A 288 -15.27 19.12 -1.85
C LEU A 288 -15.95 20.12 -2.78
N GLY A 289 -16.55 19.68 -3.89
CA GLY A 289 -17.41 20.52 -4.74
C GLY A 289 -18.63 21.07 -4.01
N GLU A 290 -19.08 20.41 -2.93
CA GLU A 290 -20.22 20.82 -2.11
C GLU A 290 -19.78 21.34 -0.72
N ARG A 291 -18.53 21.79 -0.57
CA ARG A 291 -18.01 22.33 0.69
C ARG A 291 -18.79 23.57 1.17
N LYS A 292 -19.11 23.61 2.47
CA LYS A 292 -19.74 24.76 3.15
C LYS A 292 -18.64 25.73 3.59
N GLY A 293 -18.75 27.02 3.21
CA GLY A 293 -17.79 28.07 3.59
C GLY A 293 -16.86 28.57 2.48
N GLY A 294 -17.06 28.16 1.22
CA GLY A 294 -16.27 28.67 0.09
C GLY A 294 -14.77 28.37 0.19
N ILE A 295 -13.94 29.23 -0.40
CA ILE A 295 -12.46 29.12 -0.34
C ILE A 295 -11.91 29.39 1.07
N ASP A 296 -12.65 30.05 1.97
CA ASP A 296 -12.14 30.54 3.26
C ASP A 296 -11.66 29.44 4.24
N VAL A 297 -12.13 28.20 4.06
CA VAL A 297 -11.66 27.04 4.85
C VAL A 297 -10.36 26.44 4.27
N LEU A 298 -10.16 26.57 2.97
CA LEU A 298 -9.03 26.06 2.19
C LEU A 298 -8.30 27.23 1.51
N ASP A 299 -8.10 28.31 2.27
CA ASP A 299 -7.43 29.51 1.79
C ASP A 299 -5.94 29.24 1.51
N GLU A 300 -5.30 30.18 0.81
CA GLU A 300 -3.90 30.03 0.39
C GLU A 300 -2.98 29.72 1.57
N ARG A 301 -3.17 30.42 2.70
CA ARG A 301 -2.38 30.25 3.92
C ARG A 301 -2.56 28.87 4.55
N THR A 302 -3.78 28.34 4.54
CA THR A 302 -4.10 27.01 5.07
C THR A 302 -3.46 25.93 4.19
N LEU A 303 -3.57 26.07 2.87
CA LEU A 303 -2.94 25.15 1.93
C LEU A 303 -1.42 25.19 2.02
N ASP A 304 -0.81 26.38 2.11
CA ASP A 304 0.62 26.53 2.35
C ASP A 304 1.06 25.79 3.60
N ARG A 305 0.33 25.96 4.72
CA ARG A 305 0.67 25.26 5.96
C ARG A 305 0.54 23.75 5.81
N LEU A 306 -0.52 23.24 5.17
CA LEU A 306 -0.75 21.80 5.05
C LEU A 306 0.30 21.11 4.17
N PHE A 307 0.62 21.69 3.02
CA PHE A 307 1.56 21.12 2.04
C PHE A 307 3.02 21.40 2.39
N SER A 308 3.33 22.45 3.16
CA SER A 308 4.69 22.68 3.70
C SER A 308 5.01 21.82 4.93
N GLN A 309 4.00 21.52 5.76
CA GLN A 309 4.14 20.68 6.96
C GLN A 309 3.86 19.20 6.70
N ALA A 310 3.78 18.76 5.44
CA ALA A 310 3.48 17.35 5.11
C ALA A 310 4.45 16.36 5.78
N ASP A 311 5.62 16.82 6.24
CA ASP A 311 6.63 15.97 6.88
C ASP A 311 6.89 16.36 8.35
N LEU A 312 5.89 16.21 9.23
CA LEU A 312 6.15 16.19 10.69
C LEU A 312 7.02 14.97 11.11
N SER A 313 7.14 13.95 10.25
CA SER A 313 8.04 12.81 10.45
C SER A 313 9.52 13.13 10.21
N ASP A 314 9.83 14.25 9.56
CA ASP A 314 11.20 14.71 9.26
C ASP A 314 11.70 15.79 10.22
N LEU A 315 11.11 15.87 11.43
CA LEU A 315 11.58 16.73 12.53
C LEU A 315 13.05 16.47 12.92
N LEU A 316 13.63 15.34 12.49
CA LEU A 316 15.03 14.94 12.69
C LEU A 316 15.90 15.03 11.41
N GLY A 317 15.39 15.55 10.29
CA GLY A 317 16.17 15.75 9.05
C GLY A 317 16.72 14.45 8.42
N ARG A 318 16.00 13.34 8.59
CA ARG A 318 16.42 12.00 8.13
C ARG A 318 15.85 11.64 6.75
N SER A 319 14.92 12.42 6.24
CA SER A 319 14.26 12.18 4.96
C SER A 319 15.00 12.88 3.81
N LYS A 320 15.53 12.11 2.85
CA LYS A 320 16.04 12.63 1.56
C LYS A 320 14.95 12.72 0.49
N VAL A 321 13.67 12.72 0.89
CA VAL A 321 12.54 12.78 -0.06
C VAL A 321 12.53 14.15 -0.74
N ASP A 322 12.48 14.15 -2.07
CA ASP A 322 12.32 15.37 -2.85
C ASP A 322 10.98 16.04 -2.52
N LYS A 323 11.06 17.23 -1.92
CA LYS A 323 9.90 18.01 -1.47
C LYS A 323 9.29 18.84 -2.61
N SER A 324 9.91 18.89 -3.80
CA SER A 324 9.44 19.66 -4.95
C SER A 324 8.03 19.24 -5.39
N TRP A 325 7.72 17.94 -5.26
CA TRP A 325 6.42 17.38 -5.60
C TRP A 325 5.27 17.92 -4.74
N TYR A 326 5.50 18.28 -3.47
CA TYR A 326 4.43 18.84 -2.62
C TYR A 326 3.92 20.19 -3.13
N ALA A 327 4.81 21.01 -3.72
CA ALA A 327 4.41 22.27 -4.35
C ALA A 327 3.53 22.02 -5.57
N GLN A 328 3.89 21.03 -6.40
CA GLN A 328 3.06 20.60 -7.53
C GLN A 328 1.71 20.07 -7.09
N GLN A 329 1.66 19.26 -6.02
CA GLN A 329 0.42 18.74 -5.47
C GLN A 329 -0.52 19.82 -4.95
N ARG A 330 0.02 20.84 -4.27
CA ARG A 330 -0.75 22.02 -3.88
C ARG A 330 -1.34 22.72 -5.10
N GLU A 331 -0.54 22.91 -6.15
CA GLU A 331 -0.99 23.56 -7.38
C GLU A 331 -2.13 22.76 -8.05
N THR A 332 -1.97 21.44 -8.20
CA THR A 332 -3.03 20.57 -8.73
C THR A 332 -4.28 20.62 -7.86
N PHE A 333 -4.13 20.65 -6.53
CA PHE A 333 -5.27 20.74 -5.62
C PHE A 333 -6.05 22.06 -5.80
N VAL A 334 -5.36 23.19 -5.97
CA VAL A 334 -6.02 24.47 -6.29
C VAL A 334 -6.75 24.40 -7.63
N LYS A 335 -6.16 23.77 -8.65
CA LYS A 335 -6.83 23.53 -9.95
C LYS A 335 -8.06 22.63 -9.80
N LEU A 336 -7.98 21.60 -8.96
CA LEU A 336 -9.10 20.73 -8.63
C LEU A 336 -10.25 21.51 -7.97
N LEU A 337 -9.98 22.35 -6.97
CA LEU A 337 -11.03 23.15 -6.33
C LEU A 337 -11.78 24.04 -7.33
N ARG A 338 -11.05 24.76 -8.19
CA ARG A 338 -11.65 25.58 -9.26
C ARG A 338 -12.51 24.74 -10.20
N ARG A 339 -11.99 23.58 -10.63
CA ARG A 339 -12.72 22.65 -11.49
C ARG A 339 -14.00 22.15 -10.82
N LEU A 340 -13.96 21.82 -9.53
CA LEU A 340 -15.14 21.36 -8.80
C LEU A 340 -16.20 22.47 -8.68
N ASP A 341 -15.78 23.73 -8.50
CA ASP A 341 -16.68 24.90 -8.47
C ASP A 341 -17.35 25.11 -9.84
N GLU A 342 -16.58 25.06 -10.93
CA GLU A 342 -17.09 25.16 -12.30
C GLU A 342 -18.05 24.01 -12.63
N LYS A 343 -17.70 22.79 -12.23
CA LYS A 343 -18.47 21.58 -12.50
C LYS A 343 -19.76 21.49 -11.69
N ALA A 344 -19.81 22.08 -10.50
CA ALA A 344 -21.00 22.11 -9.64
C ALA A 344 -21.68 20.73 -9.46
N PHE A 345 -20.89 19.69 -9.22
CA PHE A 345 -21.39 18.33 -9.00
C PHE A 345 -22.30 18.22 -7.78
N LYS A 346 -23.19 17.23 -7.78
CA LYS A 346 -24.09 16.89 -6.67
C LYS A 346 -23.82 15.46 -6.23
N VAL A 347 -23.03 15.24 -5.18
CA VAL A 347 -22.71 13.91 -4.67
C VAL A 347 -23.82 13.46 -3.71
N ARG A 348 -24.74 12.60 -4.17
CA ARG A 348 -25.94 12.22 -3.40
C ARG A 348 -25.82 10.91 -2.65
N ARG A 349 -24.93 10.03 -3.10
CA ARG A 349 -24.65 8.75 -2.44
C ARG A 349 -23.17 8.48 -2.53
N PHE A 350 -22.57 8.05 -1.42
CA PHE A 350 -21.17 7.66 -1.39
C PHE A 350 -20.95 6.46 -0.48
N VAL A 351 -20.65 5.32 -1.10
CA VAL A 351 -20.26 4.09 -0.42
C VAL A 351 -18.73 4.03 -0.34
N ARG A 352 -18.21 3.97 0.89
CA ARG A 352 -16.79 3.87 1.21
C ARG A 352 -16.50 2.51 1.83
N VAL A 353 -15.79 1.65 1.11
CA VAL A 353 -15.36 0.35 1.65
C VAL A 353 -13.85 0.38 1.87
N ALA A 354 -13.42 0.16 3.11
CA ALA A 354 -12.00 0.15 3.49
C ALA A 354 -11.19 1.43 3.13
N CYS A 355 -11.87 2.58 2.98
CA CYS A 355 -11.20 3.84 2.66
C CYS A 355 -10.27 4.31 3.79
N PRO A 356 -9.01 4.68 3.50
CA PRO A 356 -8.09 5.24 4.49
C PRO A 356 -8.42 6.72 4.77
N ALA A 357 -9.66 7.05 5.10
CA ALA A 357 -10.14 8.43 5.27
C ALA A 357 -9.41 9.20 6.40
N ARG A 358 -8.86 8.49 7.38
CA ARG A 358 -8.01 9.03 8.45
C ARG A 358 -6.53 8.64 8.30
N GLY A 359 -6.16 8.18 7.11
CA GLY A 359 -4.90 7.52 6.82
C GLY A 359 -4.81 6.11 7.40
N THR A 360 -3.77 5.38 7.02
CA THR A 360 -3.45 4.06 7.54
C THR A 360 -1.98 3.97 7.92
N THR A 361 -1.71 3.52 9.14
CA THR A 361 -0.32 3.32 9.59
C THR A 361 0.40 2.23 8.83
N LEU A 362 -0.32 1.38 8.10
CA LEU A 362 0.27 0.41 7.18
C LEU A 362 1.00 1.14 6.03
N ALA A 363 0.42 2.21 5.47
CA ALA A 363 1.04 2.98 4.40
C ALA A 363 2.20 3.86 4.90
N SER A 364 2.19 4.23 6.19
CA SER A 364 3.32 4.93 6.83
C SER A 364 4.38 3.99 7.40
N ALA A 365 4.11 2.68 7.45
CA ALA A 365 5.06 1.65 7.82
C ALA A 365 5.91 1.27 6.60
N ARG A 366 6.82 0.30 6.77
CA ARG A 366 7.61 -0.24 5.68
C ARG A 366 6.68 -0.79 4.59
N LEU A 367 6.92 -0.38 3.34
CA LEU A 367 6.03 -0.61 2.20
C LEU A 367 5.79 -2.11 1.92
N ASP A 368 6.80 -2.94 2.18
CA ASP A 368 6.75 -4.40 2.13
C ASP A 368 5.60 -5.00 2.95
N ARG A 369 5.38 -4.50 4.18
CA ARG A 369 4.30 -4.98 5.06
C ARG A 369 2.92 -4.65 4.52
N TRP A 370 2.75 -3.45 3.97
CA TRP A 370 1.47 -3.05 3.40
C TRP A 370 1.16 -3.83 2.14
N LEU A 371 2.14 -4.06 1.27
CA LEU A 371 1.95 -4.90 0.09
C LEU A 371 1.65 -6.36 0.46
N SER A 372 2.24 -6.88 1.53
CA SER A 372 1.92 -8.22 2.07
C SER A 372 0.45 -8.32 2.52
N VAL A 373 -0.08 -7.26 3.17
CA VAL A 373 -1.50 -7.19 3.55
C VAL A 373 -2.39 -7.09 2.30
N LEU A 374 -1.98 -6.34 1.28
CA LEU A 374 -2.71 -6.27 0.02
C LEU A 374 -2.74 -7.61 -0.74
N GLU A 375 -1.64 -8.34 -0.76
CA GLU A 375 -1.58 -9.68 -1.34
C GLU A 375 -2.62 -10.60 -0.65
N HIS A 376 -2.70 -10.54 0.68
CA HIS A 376 -3.59 -11.40 1.46
C HIS A 376 -5.08 -11.07 1.31
N PHE A 377 -5.46 -9.79 1.43
CA PHE A 377 -6.89 -9.39 1.43
C PHE A 377 -7.42 -8.99 0.06
N GLY A 378 -6.53 -8.60 -0.84
CA GLY A 378 -6.89 -7.79 -1.98
C GLY A 378 -6.99 -8.56 -3.27
N ALA A 379 -6.03 -9.43 -3.60
CA ALA A 379 -5.93 -9.79 -5.01
C ALA A 379 -4.94 -10.91 -5.32
N SER A 380 -5.34 -11.69 -6.31
CA SER A 380 -4.47 -12.15 -7.40
C SER A 380 -3.67 -11.02 -8.11
N ALA A 381 -3.41 -9.86 -7.48
CA ALA A 381 -2.72 -8.72 -8.07
C ALA A 381 -1.22 -8.95 -8.16
N PHE A 382 -0.68 -9.88 -7.38
CA PHE A 382 0.73 -10.26 -7.41
C PHE A 382 0.94 -11.66 -8.01
N VAL A 383 0.08 -12.07 -8.96
CA VAL A 383 0.25 -13.31 -9.73
C VAL A 383 1.11 -13.04 -10.97
N GLY A 384 1.95 -14.00 -11.33
CA GLY A 384 2.88 -13.86 -12.45
C GLY A 384 3.92 -12.77 -12.17
N ASP A 385 4.18 -11.90 -13.14
CA ASP A 385 5.29 -10.94 -13.05
C ASP A 385 5.09 -9.83 -11.99
N ALA A 386 3.88 -9.69 -11.47
CA ALA A 386 3.59 -8.67 -10.46
C ALA A 386 4.32 -8.93 -9.13
N ILE A 387 4.68 -10.17 -8.81
CA ILE A 387 5.50 -10.49 -7.63
C ILE A 387 6.88 -9.82 -7.68
N TYR A 388 7.45 -9.60 -8.86
CA TYR A 388 8.74 -8.93 -9.00
C TYR A 388 8.69 -7.47 -8.50
N PHE A 389 7.54 -6.79 -8.62
CA PHE A 389 7.34 -5.46 -8.02
C PHE A 389 7.46 -5.51 -6.49
N LEU A 390 6.81 -6.49 -5.86
CA LEU A 390 6.87 -6.69 -4.40
C LEU A 390 8.30 -7.00 -3.95
N LEU A 391 8.98 -7.92 -4.62
CA LEU A 391 10.34 -8.33 -4.30
C LEU A 391 11.33 -7.18 -4.41
N GLU A 392 11.24 -6.35 -5.46
CA GLU A 392 12.09 -5.17 -5.59
C GLU A 392 11.83 -4.17 -4.46
N VAL A 393 10.57 -3.87 -4.17
CA VAL A 393 10.19 -2.93 -3.10
C VAL A 393 10.72 -3.38 -1.75
N VAL A 394 10.62 -4.68 -1.45
CA VAL A 394 11.16 -5.28 -0.23
C VAL A 394 12.67 -5.13 -0.21
N LYS A 395 13.37 -5.58 -1.26
CA LYS A 395 14.84 -5.57 -1.33
C LYS A 395 15.41 -4.16 -1.16
N ARG A 396 14.88 -3.20 -1.92
CA ARG A 396 15.35 -1.81 -1.91
C ARG A 396 14.91 -1.01 -0.71
N ARG A 397 14.03 -1.55 0.14
CA ARG A 397 13.44 -0.83 1.27
C ARG A 397 12.84 0.50 0.79
N THR A 398 12.04 0.44 -0.27
CA THR A 398 11.48 1.62 -0.91
C THR A 398 10.68 2.46 0.08
N ASP A 399 11.00 3.75 0.16
CA ASP A 399 10.28 4.70 0.99
C ASP A 399 8.91 5.00 0.36
N PRO A 400 7.77 4.71 1.04
CA PRO A 400 6.44 4.91 0.48
C PRO A 400 6.15 6.37 0.13
N ARG A 401 6.89 7.33 0.69
CA ARG A 401 6.77 8.76 0.36
C ARG A 401 7.25 9.11 -1.05
N THR A 402 7.97 8.20 -1.70
CA THR A 402 8.41 8.37 -3.10
C THR A 402 7.31 8.02 -4.12
N LEU A 403 6.20 7.43 -3.66
CA LEU A 403 5.03 7.09 -4.46
C LEU A 403 3.83 7.95 -4.03
N PRO A 404 3.46 8.99 -4.80
CA PRO A 404 2.41 9.95 -4.44
C PRO A 404 1.06 9.32 -4.07
N GLY A 405 0.73 8.19 -4.69
CA GLY A 405 -0.50 7.46 -4.40
C GLY A 405 -0.52 6.84 -3.01
N LEU A 406 0.64 6.43 -2.50
CA LEU A 406 0.80 5.84 -1.17
C LEU A 406 1.02 6.88 -0.08
N GLU A 407 1.83 7.91 -0.37
CA GLU A 407 2.03 9.04 0.54
C GLU A 407 0.68 9.62 0.97
N ALA A 408 -0.24 9.80 0.02
CA ALA A 408 -1.57 10.32 0.26
C ALA A 408 -2.41 9.49 1.25
N MET A 409 -2.07 8.22 1.49
CA MET A 409 -2.75 7.33 2.44
C MET A 409 -2.13 7.36 3.85
N MET A 410 -0.99 8.02 4.04
CA MET A 410 -0.33 8.12 5.34
C MET A 410 -1.11 9.06 6.28
N PRO A 411 -1.27 8.74 7.58
CA PRO A 411 -1.99 9.61 8.52
C PRO A 411 -1.43 11.03 8.62
N GLN A 412 -0.14 11.19 8.36
CA GLN A 412 0.57 12.47 8.43
C GLN A 412 0.52 13.26 7.12
N SER A 413 0.02 12.67 6.03
CA SER A 413 0.01 13.29 4.71
C SER A 413 -0.78 14.59 4.68
N ALA A 414 -0.39 15.49 3.78
CA ALA A 414 -1.12 16.74 3.57
C ALA A 414 -2.59 16.49 3.24
N LEU A 415 -2.87 15.50 2.38
CA LEU A 415 -4.22 15.15 1.97
C LEU A 415 -5.08 14.66 3.14
N VAL A 416 -4.59 13.71 3.95
CA VAL A 416 -5.37 13.18 5.08
C VAL A 416 -5.64 14.29 6.10
N ARG A 417 -4.65 15.11 6.41
CA ARG A 417 -4.82 16.27 7.31
C ARG A 417 -5.81 17.29 6.77
N LEU A 418 -5.83 17.50 5.45
CA LEU A 418 -6.78 18.38 4.78
C LEU A 418 -8.20 17.85 4.88
N LEU A 419 -8.43 16.58 4.51
CA LEU A 419 -9.76 15.96 4.53
C LEU A 419 -10.34 15.88 5.96
N ASN A 420 -9.48 15.84 6.97
CA ASN A 420 -9.87 15.84 8.38
C ASN A 420 -9.75 17.23 9.05
N HIS A 421 -9.65 18.31 8.26
CA HIS A 421 -9.51 19.65 8.82
C HIS A 421 -10.79 20.04 9.60
N PRO A 422 -10.71 20.49 10.86
CA PRO A 422 -11.90 20.68 11.72
C PRO A 422 -12.95 21.67 11.21
N ARG A 423 -12.53 22.63 10.39
CA ARG A 423 -13.44 23.63 9.78
C ARG A 423 -14.03 23.16 8.44
N LEU A 424 -13.55 22.05 7.89
CA LEU A 424 -14.03 21.52 6.61
C LEU A 424 -15.34 20.76 6.83
N SER A 425 -16.39 21.21 6.14
CA SER A 425 -17.66 20.50 6.09
C SER A 425 -18.20 20.52 4.67
N VAL A 426 -18.87 19.45 4.28
CA VAL A 426 -19.52 19.29 2.97
C VAL A 426 -21.04 19.24 3.15
N ARG A 427 -21.79 19.42 2.05
CA ARG A 427 -23.23 19.61 2.12
C ARG A 427 -23.97 18.39 2.66
#